data_AF-A0A235I478-F1
#
_entry.id   AF-A0A235I478-F1
#
_cell.length_a   1.000
_cell.length_b   1.000
_cell.length_c   1.000
_cell.angle_alpha   90.00
_cell.angle_beta   90.00
_cell.angle_gamma   90.00
#
_symmetry.space_group_name_H-M   'P 1'
#
loop_
_entity.id
_entity.type
_entity.pdbx_description
1 polymer ?
#
loop_
_entity_poly.entity_id
_entity_poly.type
_entity_poly.pdbx_seq_one_letter_code
_entity_poly.pdbx_strand_id
1 'polypeptide(L)'
;MAYIPKNAKWYIAELVIECKVEGNPHNVVHVNIVLVRASSPEEAFEKAEELGYQENSTYLNPKNQTVTFTYRGLRHLDVIHDELEHGAELMFEEKIGIRESELQQILTPKSQLAIFRPLKPIDPSKPDYSSKEIMDEVAKMMSGDGVIERL
;
A
#
# COMPACT_ATOMS: atom_id res chain seq x y z
N MET A 1 20.16 -16.19 -5.36
CA MET A 1 18.87 -16.58 -5.96
C MET A 1 18.02 -17.16 -4.86
N ALA A 2 16.82 -16.63 -4.64
CA ALA A 2 15.87 -17.25 -3.72
C ALA A 2 15.51 -18.64 -4.24
N TYR A 3 15.50 -19.63 -3.36
CA TYR A 3 15.01 -20.96 -3.68
C TYR A 3 13.48 -20.91 -3.78
N ILE A 4 12.87 -21.40 -4.86
CA ILE A 4 11.41 -21.36 -5.01
C ILE A 4 10.87 -22.78 -4.84
N PRO A 5 10.09 -23.08 -3.79
CA PRO A 5 9.49 -24.39 -3.60
C PRO A 5 8.63 -24.78 -4.80
N LYS A 6 8.67 -26.06 -5.22
CA LYS A 6 7.85 -26.54 -6.35
C LYS A 6 6.34 -26.42 -6.12
N ASN A 7 5.94 -26.33 -4.85
CA ASN A 7 4.56 -26.18 -4.40
C ASN A 7 4.27 -24.77 -3.86
N ALA A 8 5.10 -23.77 -4.22
CA ALA A 8 4.83 -22.37 -3.89
C ALA A 8 3.45 -21.96 -4.42
N LYS A 9 2.65 -21.30 -3.57
CA LYS A 9 1.28 -20.85 -3.90
C LYS A 9 1.11 -19.35 -3.76
N TRP A 10 1.92 -18.74 -2.90
CA TRP A 10 1.75 -17.37 -2.45
C TRP A 10 3.04 -16.61 -2.65
N TYR A 11 2.88 -15.39 -3.14
CA TYR A 11 3.94 -14.43 -3.39
C TYR A 11 3.54 -13.11 -2.76
N ILE A 12 4.51 -12.29 -2.41
CA ILE A 12 4.31 -10.92 -1.95
C ILE A 12 4.86 -9.98 -3.02
N ALA A 13 4.11 -8.94 -3.36
CA ALA A 13 4.52 -7.93 -4.32
C ALA A 13 4.41 -6.53 -3.72
N GLU A 14 5.36 -5.66 -4.05
CA GLU A 14 5.31 -4.23 -3.73
C GLU A 14 5.02 -3.42 -4.99
N LEU A 15 3.81 -2.87 -5.10
CA LEU A 15 3.34 -2.07 -6.23
C LEU A 15 3.68 -0.60 -5.99
N VAL A 16 4.33 0.06 -6.95
CA VAL A 16 4.64 1.50 -6.86
C VAL A 16 3.58 2.31 -7.59
N ILE A 17 2.80 3.10 -6.85
CA ILE A 17 1.76 3.97 -7.41
C ILE A 17 2.16 5.43 -7.22
N GLU A 18 2.26 6.17 -8.31
CA GLU A 18 2.43 7.62 -8.29
C GLU A 18 1.08 8.32 -8.26
N CYS A 19 0.88 9.20 -7.28
CA CYS A 19 -0.28 10.07 -7.17
C CYS A 19 0.14 11.52 -7.48
N LYS A 20 -0.54 12.14 -8.44
CA LYS A 20 -0.39 13.57 -8.78
C LYS A 20 -1.69 14.31 -8.59
N VAL A 21 -1.61 15.51 -8.02
CA VAL A 21 -2.74 16.44 -7.91
C VAL A 21 -2.46 17.61 -8.83
N GLU A 22 -3.43 17.96 -9.65
CA GLU A 22 -3.36 19.07 -10.61
C GLU A 22 -2.88 20.37 -9.94
N GLY A 23 -1.87 21.00 -10.55
CA GLY A 23 -1.26 22.24 -10.05
C GLY A 23 -0.32 22.07 -8.85
N ASN A 24 -0.16 20.86 -8.30
CA ASN A 24 0.83 20.60 -7.26
C ASN A 24 2.16 20.13 -7.87
N PRO A 25 3.30 20.76 -7.52
CA PRO A 25 4.61 20.37 -8.05
C PRO A 25 5.13 19.05 -7.47
N HIS A 26 4.59 18.58 -6.34
CA HIS A 26 5.04 17.36 -5.67
C HIS A 26 4.07 16.20 -5.93
N ASN A 27 4.63 15.03 -6.25
CA ASN A 27 3.87 13.79 -6.25
C ASN A 27 3.85 13.16 -4.85
N VAL A 28 2.90 12.25 -4.64
CA VAL A 28 2.89 11.31 -3.52
C VAL A 28 3.14 9.93 -4.09
N VAL A 29 3.98 9.12 -3.45
CA VAL A 29 4.26 7.75 -3.89
C VAL A 29 3.73 6.78 -2.85
N HIS A 30 2.85 5.88 -3.28
CA HIS A 30 2.41 4.75 -2.48
C HIS A 30 3.22 3.51 -2.87
N VAL A 31 3.65 2.75 -1.88
CA VAL A 31 4.21 1.41 -2.06
C VAL A 31 3.24 0.44 -1.41
N ASN A 32 2.39 -0.17 -2.23
CA ASN A 32 1.34 -1.07 -1.76
C ASN A 32 1.91 -2.49 -1.69
N ILE A 33 1.81 -3.12 -0.52
CA ILE A 33 2.21 -4.52 -0.34
C ILE A 33 0.97 -5.40 -0.55
N VAL A 34 1.03 -6.31 -1.52
CA VAL A 34 -0.10 -7.17 -1.89
C VAL A 34 0.30 -8.64 -1.91
N LEU A 35 -0.68 -9.49 -1.60
CA LEU A 35 -0.55 -10.94 -1.69
C LEU A 35 -0.97 -11.41 -3.09
N VAL A 36 -0.17 -12.25 -3.71
CA VAL A 36 -0.41 -12.77 -5.07
C VAL A 36 -0.45 -14.30 -5.03
N ARG A 37 -1.56 -14.88 -5.49
CA ARG A 37 -1.68 -16.33 -5.64
C ARG A 37 -1.20 -16.78 -7.02
N ALA A 38 -0.17 -17.60 -7.09
CA ALA A 38 0.38 -18.09 -8.35
C ALA A 38 1.07 -19.44 -8.17
N SER A 39 1.24 -20.16 -9.27
CA SER A 39 1.86 -21.50 -9.34
C SER A 39 3.28 -21.44 -9.90
N SER A 40 3.71 -20.28 -10.40
CA SER A 40 5.08 -20.00 -10.85
C SER A 40 5.46 -18.54 -10.63
N PRO A 41 6.76 -18.20 -10.64
CA PRO A 41 7.22 -16.81 -10.54
C PRO A 41 6.71 -15.94 -11.69
N GLU A 42 6.63 -16.49 -12.91
CA GLU A 42 6.11 -15.77 -14.08
C GLU A 42 4.63 -15.43 -13.91
N GLU A 43 3.80 -16.40 -13.47
CA GLU A 43 2.38 -16.14 -13.18
C GLU A 43 2.23 -15.11 -12.04
N ALA A 44 3.11 -15.14 -11.03
CA ALA A 44 3.11 -14.17 -9.95
C ALA A 44 3.40 -12.75 -10.46
N PHE A 45 4.38 -12.61 -11.36
CA PHE A 45 4.71 -11.34 -11.99
C PHE A 45 3.55 -10.79 -12.82
N GLU A 46 2.96 -11.62 -13.69
CA GLU A 46 1.84 -11.21 -14.54
C GLU A 46 0.64 -10.73 -13.71
N LYS A 47 0.29 -11.46 -12.64
CA LYS A 47 -0.79 -11.07 -11.74
C LYS A 47 -0.47 -9.82 -10.92
N ALA A 48 0.76 -9.66 -10.47
CA ALA A 48 1.18 -8.46 -9.75
C ALA A 48 1.12 -7.21 -10.64
N GLU A 49 1.55 -7.33 -11.91
CA GLU A 49 1.38 -6.28 -12.91
C GLU A 49 -0.09 -5.95 -13.14
N GLU A 50 -0.96 -6.96 -13.32
CA GLU A 50 -2.40 -6.75 -13.48
C GLU A 50 -3.01 -5.98 -12.30
N LEU A 51 -2.70 -6.40 -11.06
CA LEU A 51 -3.10 -5.69 -9.85
C LEU A 51 -2.59 -4.24 -9.84
N GLY A 52 -1.34 -4.02 -10.25
CA GLY A 52 -0.77 -2.68 -10.42
C GLY A 52 -1.59 -1.82 -11.38
N TYR A 53 -1.89 -2.33 -12.58
CA TYR A 53 -2.68 -1.58 -13.57
C TYR A 53 -4.11 -1.28 -13.10
N GLN A 54 -4.71 -2.14 -12.26
CA GLN A 54 -6.04 -1.90 -11.67
C GLN A 54 -6.06 -0.70 -10.70
N GLU A 55 -4.91 -0.33 -10.12
CA GLU A 55 -4.78 0.86 -9.26
C GLU A 55 -4.75 2.19 -10.06
N ASN A 56 -4.61 2.13 -11.39
CA ASN A 56 -4.70 3.33 -12.23
C ASN A 56 -6.10 3.93 -12.14
N SER A 57 -6.17 5.18 -11.71
CA SER A 57 -7.45 5.86 -11.55
C SER A 57 -7.29 7.36 -11.68
N THR A 58 -8.42 8.04 -11.93
CA THR A 58 -8.47 9.50 -11.94
C THR A 58 -9.81 9.95 -11.40
N TYR A 59 -9.79 10.92 -10.50
CA TYR A 59 -10.98 11.51 -9.89
C TYR A 59 -10.72 12.96 -9.47
N LEU A 60 -11.76 13.66 -9.04
CA LEU A 60 -11.64 15.01 -8.48
C LEU A 60 -11.47 14.94 -6.97
N ASN A 61 -10.60 15.79 -6.41
CA ASN A 61 -10.58 16.06 -4.98
C ASN A 61 -11.64 17.11 -4.58
N PRO A 62 -11.88 17.36 -3.28
CA PRO A 62 -12.87 18.36 -2.82
C PRO A 62 -12.62 19.79 -3.33
N LYS A 63 -11.40 20.10 -3.78
CA LYS A 63 -11.03 21.38 -4.40
C LYS A 63 -11.26 21.41 -5.92
N ASN A 64 -11.90 20.38 -6.48
CA ASN A 64 -12.11 20.17 -7.92
C ASN A 64 -10.81 20.09 -8.73
N GLN A 65 -9.72 19.66 -8.11
CA GLN A 65 -8.46 19.39 -8.80
C GLN A 65 -8.45 17.94 -9.25
N THR A 66 -7.94 17.69 -10.45
CA THR A 66 -7.75 16.31 -10.94
C THR A 66 -6.66 15.61 -10.12
N VAL A 67 -6.99 14.45 -9.57
CA VAL A 67 -6.07 13.53 -8.90
C VAL A 67 -5.88 12.33 -9.82
N THR A 68 -4.64 11.99 -10.14
CA THR A 68 -4.28 10.87 -11.01
C THR A 68 -3.38 9.91 -10.27
N PHE A 69 -3.78 8.64 -10.22
CA PHE A 69 -2.96 7.52 -9.78
C PHE A 69 -2.42 6.79 -11.00
N THR A 70 -1.11 6.54 -11.02
CA THR A 70 -0.42 5.85 -12.10
C THR A 70 0.52 4.80 -11.53
N TYR A 71 0.28 3.54 -11.88
CA TYR A 71 1.17 2.42 -11.64
C TYR A 71 2.50 2.63 -12.36
N ARG A 72 3.60 2.48 -11.62
CA ARG A 72 4.97 2.69 -12.11
C ARG A 72 5.77 1.41 -12.24
N GLY A 73 5.25 0.28 -11.79
CA GLY A 73 5.94 -1.01 -11.78
C GLY A 73 6.06 -1.62 -10.37
N LEU A 74 6.65 -2.80 -10.31
CA LEU A 74 6.95 -3.51 -9.07
C LEU A 74 8.29 -3.03 -8.50
N ARG A 75 8.31 -2.71 -7.20
CA ARG A 75 9.54 -2.51 -6.43
C ARG A 75 10.14 -3.84 -5.97
N HIS A 76 9.29 -4.82 -5.69
CA HIS A 76 9.69 -6.13 -5.17
C HIS A 76 8.64 -7.19 -5.52
N LEU A 77 9.09 -8.42 -5.69
CA LEU A 77 8.27 -9.63 -5.87
C LEU A 77 9.06 -10.81 -5.31
N ASP A 78 8.50 -11.52 -4.33
CA ASP A 78 9.14 -12.68 -3.71
C ASP A 78 8.12 -13.76 -3.34
N VAL A 79 8.60 -14.98 -3.14
CA VAL A 79 7.78 -16.12 -2.73
C VAL A 79 7.62 -16.15 -1.22
N ILE A 80 6.39 -16.43 -0.76
CA ILE A 80 6.14 -16.75 0.65
C ILE A 80 6.38 -18.25 0.82
N HIS A 81 7.33 -18.59 1.68
CA HIS A 81 7.76 -19.97 1.90
C HIS A 81 6.84 -20.75 2.84
N ASP A 82 6.23 -20.05 3.80
CA ASP A 82 5.35 -20.63 4.80
C ASP A 82 3.90 -20.75 4.30
N GLU A 83 3.12 -21.63 4.92
CA GLU A 83 1.66 -21.57 4.78
C GLU A 83 1.14 -20.34 5.55
N LEU A 84 0.06 -19.72 5.07
CA LEU A 84 -0.46 -18.49 5.67
C LEU A 84 -1.21 -18.78 6.97
N GLU A 85 -0.46 -18.80 8.07
CA GLU A 85 -0.96 -19.04 9.42
C GLU A 85 -0.36 -18.07 10.46
N HIS A 86 -0.77 -18.21 11.72
CA HIS A 86 -0.21 -17.39 12.80
C HIS A 86 1.28 -17.65 12.96
N GLY A 87 2.09 -16.60 12.79
CA GLY A 87 3.54 -16.68 12.89
C GLY A 87 4.26 -16.95 11.56
N ALA A 88 3.52 -17.09 10.45
CA ALA A 88 4.10 -17.26 9.12
C ALA A 88 4.98 -16.06 8.73
N GLU A 89 6.17 -16.34 8.19
CA GLU A 89 7.05 -15.31 7.65
C GLU A 89 6.58 -14.90 6.25
N LEU A 90 6.27 -13.62 6.07
CA LEU A 90 5.81 -13.09 4.77
C LEU A 90 6.96 -12.54 3.91
N MET A 91 8.04 -12.08 4.55
CA MET A 91 9.21 -11.50 3.88
C MET A 91 10.38 -11.50 4.87
N PHE A 92 11.59 -11.69 4.35
CA PHE A 92 12.83 -11.66 5.10
C PHE A 92 13.82 -10.64 4.50
N GLU A 93 14.49 -9.87 5.36
CA GLU A 93 15.59 -8.97 4.95
C GLU A 93 16.84 -9.25 5.80
N GLU A 94 17.96 -9.50 5.14
CA GLU A 94 19.27 -9.67 5.80
C GLU A 94 20.11 -8.40 5.70
N LYS A 95 20.72 -8.00 6.83
CA LYS A 95 21.73 -6.93 6.88
C LYS A 95 22.98 -7.45 7.59
N ILE A 96 24.11 -7.48 6.89
CA ILE A 96 25.38 -7.99 7.42
C ILE A 96 26.25 -6.82 7.89
N GLY A 97 26.86 -6.96 9.07
CA GLY A 97 27.87 -6.01 9.57
C GLY A 97 27.29 -4.68 10.08
N ILE A 98 26.01 -4.63 10.44
CA ILE A 98 25.40 -3.43 11.03
C ILE A 98 25.99 -3.16 12.42
N ARG A 99 26.23 -1.88 12.72
CA ARG A 99 26.68 -1.47 14.06
C ARG A 99 25.52 -1.52 15.04
N GLU A 100 25.82 -1.65 16.33
CA GLU A 100 24.79 -1.63 17.39
C GLU A 100 23.90 -0.37 17.31
N SER A 101 24.49 0.80 17.05
CA SER A 101 23.72 2.04 16.89
C SER A 101 22.74 2.01 15.72
N GLU A 102 23.06 1.30 14.65
CA GLU A 102 22.19 1.13 13.47
C GLU A 102 21.10 0.10 13.76
N LEU A 103 21.44 -0.99 14.46
CA LEU A 103 20.47 -1.98 14.94
C LEU A 103 19.39 -1.33 15.81
N GLN A 104 19.79 -0.47 16.75
CA GLN A 104 18.85 0.27 17.60
C GLN A 104 17.93 1.22 16.81
N GLN A 105 18.36 1.69 15.63
CA GLN A 105 17.53 2.53 14.75
C GLN A 105 16.51 1.73 13.93
N ILE A 106 16.71 0.42 13.75
CA ILE A 106 15.75 -0.46 13.08
C ILE A 106 14.56 -0.74 14.01
N LEU A 107 14.78 -0.75 15.33
CA LEU A 107 13.74 -1.00 16.31
C LEU A 107 12.73 0.15 16.36
N THR A 108 11.44 -0.16 16.18
CA THR A 108 10.36 0.81 16.35
C THR A 108 9.79 0.71 17.76
N PRO A 109 9.82 1.78 18.58
CA PRO A 109 9.19 1.78 19.89
C PRO A 109 7.69 1.47 19.80
N LYS A 110 7.12 0.78 20.81
CA LYS A 110 5.69 0.38 20.81
C LYS A 110 4.75 1.53 20.44
N SER A 111 4.95 2.72 21.02
CA SER A 111 4.12 3.91 20.77
C SER A 111 4.23 4.48 19.36
N GLN A 112 5.20 4.02 18.56
CA GLN A 112 5.41 4.42 17.18
C GLN A 112 5.04 3.32 16.16
N LEU A 113 4.77 2.09 16.62
CA LEU A 113 4.21 1.04 15.76
C LEU A 113 2.87 1.52 15.18
N ALA A 114 2.63 1.23 13.90
CA ALA A 114 1.53 1.83 13.13
C ALA A 114 0.13 1.67 13.75
N ILE A 115 -0.10 0.59 14.51
CA ILE A 115 -1.38 0.31 15.18
C ILE A 115 -1.56 1.06 16.51
N PHE A 116 -0.45 1.46 17.16
CA PHE A 116 -0.48 2.15 18.46
C PHE A 116 -0.16 3.65 18.35
N ARG A 117 0.40 4.10 17.22
CA ARG A 117 0.75 5.50 17.02
C ARG A 117 -0.51 6.37 16.99
N PRO A 118 -0.52 7.54 17.63
CA PRO A 118 -1.65 8.46 17.56
C PRO A 118 -1.85 8.96 16.13
N LEU A 119 -3.10 9.19 15.75
CA LEU A 119 -3.43 9.86 14.51
C LEU A 119 -2.83 11.26 14.53
N LYS A 120 -2.04 11.59 13.49
CA LYS A 120 -1.55 12.94 13.30
C LYS A 120 -2.64 13.76 12.58
N PRO A 121 -2.80 15.06 12.92
CA PRO A 121 -3.61 15.95 12.12
C PRO A 121 -3.19 15.92 10.65
N ILE A 122 -4.14 16.12 9.75
CA ILE A 122 -3.85 16.27 8.33
C ILE A 122 -2.92 17.47 8.17
N ASP A 123 -1.80 17.26 7.49
CA ASP A 123 -0.87 18.31 7.14
C ASP A 123 -1.39 19.05 5.91
N PRO A 124 -1.85 20.32 6.04
CA PRO A 124 -2.46 21.05 4.93
C PRO A 124 -1.47 21.39 3.82
N SER A 125 -0.16 21.23 4.04
CA SER A 125 0.86 21.44 3.02
C SER A 125 0.97 20.26 2.04
N LYS A 126 0.41 19.09 2.39
CA LYS A 126 0.45 17.90 1.53
C LYS A 126 -0.59 17.96 0.41
N PRO A 127 -0.30 17.34 -0.75
CA PRO A 127 -1.31 17.18 -1.80
C PRO A 127 -2.57 16.51 -1.25
N ASP A 128 -3.73 17.10 -1.51
CA ASP A 128 -5.03 16.54 -1.16
C ASP A 128 -5.46 15.58 -2.27
N TYR A 129 -5.22 14.29 -2.03
CA TYR A 129 -5.64 13.20 -2.89
C TYR A 129 -6.91 12.50 -2.37
N SER A 130 -7.68 13.13 -1.47
CA SER A 130 -8.99 12.57 -1.09
C SER A 130 -9.96 12.61 -2.27
N SER A 131 -10.82 11.60 -2.41
CA SER A 131 -11.87 11.60 -3.42
C SER A 131 -13.02 12.51 -3.00
N LYS A 132 -13.41 13.44 -3.86
CA LYS A 132 -14.57 14.32 -3.64
C LYS A 132 -15.84 13.53 -3.39
N GLU A 133 -16.10 12.50 -4.19
CA GLU A 133 -17.30 11.68 -4.09
C GLU A 133 -17.42 11.02 -2.72
N ILE A 134 -16.33 10.38 -2.26
CA ILE A 134 -16.29 9.73 -0.95
C ILE A 134 -16.44 10.75 0.18
N MET A 135 -15.79 11.91 0.08
CA MET A 135 -15.90 12.96 1.10
C MET A 135 -17.30 13.57 1.16
N ASP A 136 -17.96 13.74 0.01
CA ASP A 136 -19.35 14.19 -0.05
C ASP A 136 -20.30 13.14 0.57
N GLU A 137 -20.03 11.84 0.39
CA GLU A 137 -20.79 10.76 1.04
C GLU A 137 -20.59 10.74 2.56
N VAL A 138 -19.34 10.83 3.03
CA VAL A 138 -19.02 10.92 4.46
C VAL A 138 -19.72 12.12 5.12
N ALA A 139 -19.74 13.27 4.44
CA ALA A 139 -20.44 14.46 4.93
C ALA A 139 -21.95 14.20 5.11
N LYS A 140 -22.60 13.50 4.17
CA LYS A 140 -24.02 13.11 4.27
C LYS A 140 -24.28 12.13 5.41
N MET A 141 -23.39 11.16 5.63
CA MET A 141 -23.52 10.23 6.75
C MET A 141 -23.41 10.95 8.09
N MET A 142 -22.52 11.94 8.19
CA MET A 142 -22.33 12.74 9.40
C MET A 142 -23.44 13.79 9.63
N SER A 143 -24.12 14.25 8.57
CA SER A 143 -25.27 15.16 8.68
C SER A 143 -26.58 14.45 9.08
N GLY A 144 -26.61 13.12 9.12
CA GLY A 144 -27.77 12.33 9.53
C GLY A 144 -28.77 11.99 8.42
N ASP A 145 -28.44 12.27 7.16
CA ASP A 145 -29.31 12.00 6.00
C ASP A 145 -29.08 10.62 5.35
N GLY A 146 -28.13 9.83 5.86
CA GLY A 146 -27.81 8.49 5.36
C GLY A 146 -28.71 7.41 5.97
N VAL A 147 -29.75 6.99 5.24
CA VAL A 147 -30.54 5.81 5.58
C VAL A 147 -29.65 4.57 5.50
N ILE A 148 -29.39 3.95 6.64
CA ILE A 148 -28.80 2.61 6.71
C ILE A 148 -29.89 1.60 6.36
N GLU A 149 -30.02 1.22 5.08
CA GLU A 149 -30.62 -0.06 4.74
C GLU A 149 -29.57 -1.15 4.98
N ARG A 150 -29.60 -1.72 6.18
CA ARG A 150 -28.89 -2.97 6.49
C ARG A 150 -29.59 -4.10 5.74
N LEU A 151 -28.87 -4.74 4.82
CA LEU A 151 -29.15 -6.10 4.35
C LEU A 151 -28.98 -7.11 5.49
#